data_AF-R9K965-F1
#
_entry.id   AF-R9K965-F1
#
_cell.length_a   1.000
_cell.length_b   1.000
_cell.length_c   1.000
_cell.angle_alpha   90.00
_cell.angle_beta   90.00
_cell.angle_gamma   90.00
#
_symmetry.space_group_name_H-M   'P 1'
#
loop_
_entity.id
_entity.type
_entity.pdbx_description
1 polymer ?
#
loop_
_entity_poly.entity_id
_entity_poly.type
_entity_poly.pdbx_seq_one_letter_code
_entity_poly.pdbx_strand_id
1 'polypeptide(L)'
;MYRAVERKADDNRGITSDDFKSYFELNKRPKMPRGVKKDYSKDPHFYGVSSFLKKEIVEQIMKFPNPNKKLAVGYVYKEGGPQDTNKGKQHVCWWLFEGADVSGFF
;
A
#
# COMPACT_ATOMS: atom_id res chain seq x y z
N MET A 1 9.01 -2.18 6.68
CA MET A 1 8.12 -1.52 5.69
C MET A 1 6.80 -1.21 6.38
N TYR A 2 6.19 -0.07 6.07
CA TYR A 2 4.97 0.42 6.69
C TYR A 2 3.88 0.59 5.65
N ARG A 3 2.72 -0.02 5.86
CA ARG A 3 1.54 0.07 4.98
C ARG A 3 0.34 0.54 5.78
N ALA A 4 -0.48 1.41 5.17
CA ALA A 4 -1.80 1.68 5.72
C ALA A 4 -2.81 0.72 5.11
N VAL A 5 -3.52 0.00 5.97
CA VAL A 5 -4.60 -0.91 5.60
C VAL A 5 -5.93 -0.26 5.96
N GLU A 6 -6.93 -0.41 5.11
CA GLU A 6 -8.24 0.20 5.31
C GLU A 6 -9.11 -0.75 6.13
N ARG A 7 -9.38 -0.37 7.38
CA ARG A 7 -10.10 -1.20 8.34
C ARG A 7 -10.88 -0.32 9.29
N LYS A 8 -12.04 -0.82 9.73
CA LYS A 8 -12.85 -0.13 10.74
C LYS A 8 -12.11 -0.09 12.08
N ALA A 9 -12.53 0.81 12.95
CA ALA A 9 -11.89 1.00 14.26
C ALA A 9 -11.91 -0.27 15.11
N ASP A 10 -12.98 -1.05 15.01
CA ASP A 10 -13.27 -2.31 15.71
C ASP A 10 -12.68 -3.56 15.01
N ASP A 11 -12.20 -3.44 13.77
CA ASP A 11 -11.60 -4.57 13.05
C ASP A 11 -10.12 -4.72 13.42
N ASN A 12 -9.86 -5.66 14.33
CA ASN A 12 -8.52 -6.03 14.81
C ASN A 12 -8.10 -7.44 14.34
N ARG A 13 -8.65 -7.96 13.23
CA ARG A 13 -8.22 -9.26 12.69
C ARG A 13 -6.76 -9.17 12.21
N GLY A 14 -6.07 -10.30 12.14
CA GLY A 14 -4.74 -10.37 11.52
C GLY A 14 -4.74 -9.89 10.07
N ILE A 15 -3.56 -9.56 9.56
CA ILE A 15 -3.35 -9.14 8.17
C ILE A 15 -3.65 -10.31 7.23
N THR A 16 -4.28 -9.99 6.10
CA THR A 16 -4.68 -10.94 5.06
C THR A 16 -4.21 -10.45 3.69
N SER A 17 -4.24 -11.32 2.68
CA SER A 17 -3.93 -10.94 1.29
C SER A 17 -4.85 -9.84 0.76
N ASP A 18 -6.09 -9.75 1.22
CA ASP A 18 -7.02 -8.66 0.88
C ASP A 18 -6.49 -7.27 1.27
N ASP A 19 -5.73 -7.17 2.37
CA ASP A 19 -5.11 -5.92 2.80
C ASP A 19 -3.98 -5.48 1.86
N PHE A 20 -3.51 -6.36 0.97
CA PHE A 20 -2.42 -6.16 0.04
C PHE A 20 -2.88 -5.90 -1.39
N LYS A 21 -4.18 -5.72 -1.62
CA LYS A 21 -4.69 -5.32 -2.94
C LYS A 21 -4.13 -3.97 -3.41
N SER A 22 -3.82 -3.91 -4.69
CA SER A 22 -3.43 -2.70 -5.43
C SER A 22 -4.61 -1.75 -5.63
N TYR A 23 -4.35 -0.53 -6.12
CA TYR A 23 -5.45 0.39 -6.42
C TYR A 23 -6.36 -0.11 -7.55
N PHE A 24 -5.80 -0.80 -8.53
CA PHE A 24 -6.57 -1.48 -9.56
C PHE A 24 -7.55 -2.49 -8.97
N GLU A 25 -7.08 -3.41 -8.13
CA GLU A 25 -7.91 -4.44 -7.50
C GLU A 25 -8.95 -3.88 -6.53
N LEU A 26 -8.65 -2.75 -5.90
CA LEU A 26 -9.57 -2.04 -5.01
C LEU A 26 -10.57 -1.15 -5.77
N ASN A 27 -10.52 -1.10 -7.11
CA ASN A 27 -11.29 -0.16 -7.94
C ASN A 27 -11.14 1.31 -7.49
N LYS A 28 -9.98 1.66 -6.93
CA LYS A 28 -9.68 2.99 -6.41
C LYS A 28 -8.99 3.82 -7.48
N ARG A 29 -9.37 5.09 -7.56
CA ARG A 29 -8.70 6.07 -8.41
C ARG A 29 -7.73 6.91 -7.58
N PRO A 30 -6.48 7.11 -8.03
CA PRO A 30 -5.56 8.02 -7.35
C PRO A 30 -6.16 9.43 -7.24
N LYS A 31 -6.02 10.07 -6.07
CA LYS A 31 -6.48 11.46 -5.90
C LYS A 31 -5.63 12.38 -6.79
N MET A 32 -6.28 13.12 -7.68
CA MET A 32 -5.60 14.04 -8.59
C MET A 32 -5.86 15.51 -8.22
N PRO A 33 -4.88 16.40 -8.46
CA PRO A 33 -5.12 17.83 -8.46
C PRO A 33 -6.20 18.18 -9.48
N ARG A 34 -7.08 19.11 -9.11
CA ARG A 34 -8.12 19.61 -10.01
C ARG A 34 -7.48 20.15 -11.30
N GLY A 35 -8.01 19.75 -12.45
CA GLY A 35 -7.55 20.20 -13.78
C GLY A 35 -6.46 19.32 -14.42
N VAL A 36 -5.88 18.35 -13.71
CA VAL A 36 -4.89 17.42 -14.28
C VAL A 36 -5.57 16.14 -14.74
N LYS A 37 -5.57 15.88 -16.06
CA LYS A 37 -5.94 14.58 -16.62
C LYS A 37 -4.68 13.76 -16.80
N LYS A 38 -4.43 12.79 -15.91
CA LYS A 38 -3.38 11.78 -16.08
C LYS A 38 -4.03 10.41 -16.24
N ASP A 39 -3.59 9.68 -17.25
CA ASP A 39 -4.01 8.29 -17.44
C ASP A 39 -3.15 7.39 -16.54
N TYR A 40 -3.74 6.94 -15.44
CA TYR A 40 -3.07 6.07 -14.46
C TYR A 40 -3.08 4.60 -14.88
N SER A 41 -3.88 4.21 -15.88
CA SER A 41 -3.89 2.83 -16.39
C SER A 41 -2.55 2.41 -17.01
N LYS A 42 -1.76 3.40 -17.44
CA LYS A 42 -0.43 3.25 -18.01
C LYS A 42 0.70 3.30 -16.97
N ASP A 43 0.37 3.60 -15.72
CA ASP A 43 1.34 3.69 -14.63
C ASP A 43 1.48 2.31 -13.97
N PRO A 44 2.64 1.62 -14.06
CA PRO A 44 2.81 0.31 -13.45
C PRO A 44 2.53 0.31 -11.94
N HIS A 45 2.79 1.42 -11.26
CA HIS A 45 2.54 1.55 -9.81
C HIS A 45 1.05 1.48 -9.46
N PHE A 46 0.14 1.63 -10.43
CA PHE A 46 -1.30 1.47 -10.22
C PHE A 46 -1.70 0.02 -9.90
N TYR A 47 -0.93 -0.94 -10.40
CA TYR A 47 -1.13 -2.38 -10.21
C TYR A 47 -0.27 -2.95 -9.07
N GLY A 48 0.51 -2.10 -8.40
CA GLY A 48 1.37 -2.52 -7.31
C GLY A 48 0.80 -2.19 -5.93
N VAL A 49 1.31 -2.90 -4.94
CA VAL A 49 1.05 -2.72 -3.53
C VAL A 49 1.93 -1.58 -3.02
N SER A 50 1.27 -0.50 -2.62
CA SER A 50 1.95 0.69 -2.09
C SER A 50 2.27 0.56 -0.60
N SER A 51 3.54 0.74 -0.24
CA SER A 51 3.96 0.92 1.16
C SER A 51 5.16 1.85 1.27
N PHE A 52 5.68 2.08 2.47
CA PHE A 52 6.68 3.10 2.76
C PHE A 52 7.80 2.59 3.66
N LEU A 53 8.99 3.19 3.56
CA LEU A 53 10.14 2.83 4.39
C LEU A 53 10.07 3.42 5.80
N LYS A 54 9.40 4.56 5.95
CA LYS A 54 9.30 5.33 7.20
C LYS A 54 7.87 5.43 7.68
N LYS A 55 7.66 5.28 8.99
CA LYS A 55 6.34 5.33 9.63
C LYS A 55 5.70 6.71 9.49
N GLU A 56 6.50 7.75 9.70
CA GLU A 56 6.07 9.16 9.74
C GLU A 56 5.45 9.59 8.41
N ILE A 57 5.94 9.04 7.29
CA ILE A 57 5.41 9.31 5.95
C ILE A 57 4.01 8.72 5.79
N VAL A 58 3.80 7.49 6.28
CA VAL A 58 2.47 6.88 6.28
C VAL A 58 1.53 7.68 7.14
N GLU A 59 1.97 8.06 8.34
CA GLU A 59 1.20 8.86 9.28
C GLU A 59 0.74 10.19 8.67
N GLN A 60 1.66 10.91 8.02
CA GLN A 60 1.38 12.18 7.36
C GLN A 60 0.44 12.02 6.14
N ILE A 61 0.74 11.08 5.23
CA ILE A 61 -0.04 10.90 3.98
C ILE A 61 -1.45 10.39 4.29
N MET A 62 -1.57 9.48 5.25
CA MET A 62 -2.84 8.81 5.58
C MET A 62 -3.62 9.52 6.68
N LYS A 63 -3.05 10.59 7.24
CA LYS A 63 -3.64 11.46 8.28
C LYS A 63 -3.95 10.70 9.56
N PHE A 64 -2.95 9.98 10.08
CA PHE A 64 -3.08 9.33 11.39
C PHE A 64 -3.12 10.39 12.51
N PRO A 65 -3.86 10.16 13.62
CA PRO A 65 -4.71 9.00 13.87
C PRO A 65 -5.96 8.99 12.96
N ASN A 66 -6.23 7.85 12.33
CA ASN A 66 -7.35 7.68 11.41
C ASN A 66 -8.16 6.44 11.85
N PRO A 67 -9.42 6.59 12.30
CA PRO A 67 -10.19 5.46 12.81
C PRO A 67 -10.53 4.40 11.75
N ASN A 68 -10.44 4.76 10.47
CA ASN A 68 -10.74 3.86 9.34
C ASN A 68 -9.47 3.28 8.69
N LYS A 69 -8.32 3.43 9.34
CA LYS A 69 -7.06 2.84 8.87
C LYS A 69 -6.25 2.29 10.02
N LYS A 70 -5.52 1.22 9.75
CA LYS A 70 -4.53 0.65 10.65
C LYS A 70 -3.17 0.67 9.96
N LEU A 71 -2.11 0.68 10.75
CA LEU A 71 -0.73 0.66 10.26
C LEU A 71 -0.22 -0.78 10.37
N ALA A 72 0.05 -1.41 9.23
CA ALA A 72 0.69 -2.71 9.15
C ALA A 72 2.21 -2.54 9.00
N VAL A 73 2.98 -3.38 9.70
CA VAL A 73 4.44 -3.38 9.67
C VAL A 73 4.93 -4.77 9.27
N GLY A 74 5.91 -4.81 8.37
CA GLY A 74 6.50 -6.08 7.94
C GLY A 74 7.65 -5.87 6.98
N TYR A 75 8.02 -6.95 6.28
CA TYR A 75 9.14 -6.99 5.35
C TYR A 75 8.67 -7.35 3.94
N VAL A 76 9.40 -6.84 2.95
CA VAL A 76 9.25 -7.25 1.55
C VAL A 76 10.27 -8.33 1.27
N TYR A 77 9.79 -9.45 0.73
CA TYR A 77 10.60 -10.59 0.37
C TYR A 77 10.65 -10.71 -1.15
N LYS A 78 11.83 -11.04 -1.70
CA LYS A 78 12.01 -11.17 -3.16
C LYS A 78 11.13 -12.27 -3.76
N GLU A 79 10.79 -13.26 -2.94
CA GLU A 79 9.96 -14.42 -3.26
C GLU A 79 8.50 -14.01 -3.55
N GLY A 80 8.01 -12.95 -2.91
CA GLY A 80 6.63 -12.49 -3.12
C GLY A 80 6.45 -11.64 -4.38
N GLY A 81 7.52 -11.22 -5.04
CA GLY A 81 7.47 -10.54 -6.35
C GLY A 81 8.40 -9.33 -6.47
N PRO A 82 8.49 -8.74 -7.68
CA PRO A 82 9.38 -7.61 -7.95
C PRO A 82 8.92 -6.35 -7.21
N GLN A 83 9.88 -5.50 -6.83
CA GLN A 83 9.61 -4.24 -6.15
C GLN A 83 10.40 -3.09 -6.77
N ASP A 84 9.83 -1.90 -6.72
CA ASP A 84 10.48 -0.64 -7.04
C ASP A 84 10.47 0.28 -5.81
N THR A 85 11.65 0.77 -5.42
CA THR A 85 11.82 1.66 -4.27
C THR A 85 12.23 3.04 -4.74
N ASN A 86 11.33 4.01 -4.58
CA ASN A 86 11.64 5.41 -4.76
C ASN A 86 12.25 5.98 -3.48
N LYS A 87 13.58 6.08 -3.43
CA LYS A 87 14.32 6.62 -2.26
C LYS A 87 13.95 8.07 -1.93
N GLY A 88 13.62 8.90 -2.92
CA GLY A 88 13.24 10.30 -2.70
C GLY A 88 11.90 10.43 -1.96
N LYS A 89 10.92 9.59 -2.32
CA LYS A 89 9.60 9.54 -1.67
C LYS A 89 9.51 8.53 -0.53
N GLN A 90 10.58 7.76 -0.31
CA GLN A 90 10.63 6.62 0.62
C GLN A 90 9.46 5.63 0.38
N HIS A 91 8.98 5.58 -0.87
CA HIS A 91 7.84 4.79 -1.29
C HIS A 91 8.35 3.51 -1.92
N VAL A 92 7.71 2.40 -1.58
CA VAL A 92 8.00 1.08 -2.12
C VAL A 92 6.74 0.57 -2.78
N CYS A 93 6.85 0.31 -4.08
CA CYS A 93 5.81 -0.34 -4.86
C CYS A 93 6.19 -1.79 -5.04
N TRP A 94 5.35 -2.70 -4.58
CA TRP A 94 5.61 -4.14 -4.64
C TRP A 94 4.54 -4.82 -5.49
N TRP A 95 4.92 -5.51 -6.57
CA TRP A 95 3.99 -6.29 -7.38
C TRP A 95 4.01 -7.73 -6.88
N LEU A 96 2.93 -8.14 -6.23
CA LEU A 96 2.82 -9.48 -5.66
C LEU A 96 2.51 -10.52 -6.73
N PHE A 97 3.19 -11.66 -6.67
CA PHE A 97 2.76 -12.85 -7.38
C PHE A 97 1.46 -13.39 -6.79
N GLU A 98 0.71 -14.12 -7.61
CA GLU A 98 -0.49 -14.82 -7.16
C GLU A 98 -0.11 -15.84 -6.07
N GLY A 99 -0.80 -15.78 -4.93
CA GLY A 99 -0.52 -16.63 -3.77
C GLY A 99 0.71 -16.23 -2.94
N ALA A 100 1.30 -15.04 -3.16
CA ALA A 100 2.42 -14.57 -2.36
C ALA A 100 2.09 -14.50 -0.86
N ASP A 101 3.02 -14.96 -0.04
CA ASP A 101 2.88 -14.97 1.41
C ASP A 101 3.11 -13.57 2.00
N VAL A 102 2.09 -13.04 2.67
CA VAL A 102 2.11 -11.75 3.37
C VAL A 102 2.02 -11.89 4.90
N SER A 103 2.15 -13.12 5.42
CA SER A 103 2.05 -13.43 6.85
C SER A 103 3.12 -12.76 7.71
N GLY A 104 4.21 -12.29 7.11
CA GLY A 104 5.26 -11.50 7.78
C GLY A 104 4.84 -10.08 8.17
N PHE A 105 3.59 -9.67 7.90
CA PHE A 105 3.04 -8.37 8.31
C PHE A 105 2.08 -8.51 9.49
N PHE A 106 2.16 -7.54 10.41
CA PHE A 106 1.35 -7.44 11.63
C PHE A 106 0.82 -6.03 11.87
#